data_AF-A0A0S7WLP0-F1
#
_entry.id   AF-A0A0S7WLP0-F1
#
_cell.length_a   1.000
_cell.length_b   1.000
_cell.length_c   1.000
_cell.angle_alpha   90.00
_cell.angle_beta   90.00
_cell.angle_gamma   90.00
#
_symmetry.space_group_name_H-M   'P 1'
#
loop_
_entity.id
_entity.type
_entity.pdbx_description
1 polymer ?
#
loop_
_entity_poly.entity_id
_entity_poly.type
_entity_poly.pdbx_seq_one_letter_code
_entity_poly.pdbx_strand_id
1 'polypeptide(L)'
;MRTHKSQLSVWNFENRRVGFGCTATLVAYWEVYLDPISDDFTPDEISAAQLLSRWANGVREKYPDELIPISWFVRVDGENVKTFEYMPFQFEHFPLPDHEDFLTLFTWPVNVKTGRPLNWMELPVADKLWRPGRSDKGGFIQEATGWKPSMLQPHVYLPSLEKAVHR
;
A
#
# COMPACT_ATOMS: atom_id res chain seq x y z
N MET A 1 -16.79 4.05 21.54
CA MET A 1 -16.13 2.82 21.04
C MET A 1 -14.64 3.07 21.04
N ARG A 2 -13.86 2.39 21.90
CA ARG A 2 -12.42 2.63 22.06
C ARG A 2 -11.70 2.09 20.83
N THR A 3 -11.09 2.97 20.02
CA THR A 3 -10.15 2.58 18.97
C THR A 3 -8.88 2.07 19.64
N HIS A 4 -8.73 0.75 19.73
CA HIS A 4 -7.43 0.16 19.96
C HIS A 4 -6.55 0.51 18.76
N LYS A 5 -5.67 1.51 18.90
CA LYS A 5 -4.49 1.61 18.04
C LYS A 5 -3.69 0.35 18.33
N SER A 6 -3.80 -0.68 17.48
CA SER A 6 -2.90 -1.82 17.58
C SER A 6 -1.49 -1.28 17.39
N GLN A 7 -0.67 -1.36 18.43
CA GLN A 7 0.75 -1.02 18.30
C GLN A 7 1.34 -1.96 17.25
N LEU A 8 1.97 -1.38 16.22
CA LEU A 8 2.58 -2.17 15.16
C LEU A 8 3.64 -3.10 15.77
N SER A 9 3.66 -4.35 15.28
CA SER A 9 4.71 -5.30 15.61
C SER A 9 6.06 -4.82 15.08
N VAL A 10 7.11 -5.11 15.83
CA VAL A 10 8.50 -4.82 15.46
C VAL A 10 9.17 -6.12 15.04
N TRP A 11 9.99 -6.05 14.00
CA TRP A 11 10.60 -7.18 13.32
C TRP A 11 12.10 -6.99 13.19
N ASN A 12 12.85 -8.08 13.39
CA ASN A 12 14.26 -8.19 13.05
C ASN A 12 14.42 -8.87 11.69
N PHE A 13 15.28 -8.33 10.84
CA PHE A 13 15.67 -8.91 9.54
C PHE A 13 17.03 -8.34 9.16
N GLU A 14 17.64 -8.87 8.12
CA GLU A 14 18.99 -8.47 7.69
C GLU A 14 18.97 -8.13 6.21
N ASN A 15 19.70 -7.08 5.82
CA ASN A 15 19.97 -6.81 4.42
C ASN A 15 20.95 -7.86 3.89
N ARG A 16 20.55 -8.61 2.86
CA ARG A 16 21.34 -9.72 2.31
C ARG A 16 22.60 -9.28 1.58
N ARG A 17 22.62 -8.06 1.03
CA ARG A 17 23.77 -7.54 0.26
C ARG A 17 24.91 -7.10 1.16
N VAL A 18 24.59 -6.49 2.30
CA VAL A 18 25.60 -5.89 3.21
C VAL A 18 25.67 -6.56 4.59
N GLY A 19 24.78 -7.51 4.89
CA GLY A 19 24.74 -8.22 6.18
C GLY A 19 24.31 -7.34 7.37
N PHE A 20 23.71 -6.17 7.11
CA PHE A 20 23.32 -5.23 8.15
C PHE A 20 21.99 -5.64 8.80
N GLY A 21 21.99 -5.74 10.12
CA GLY A 21 20.80 -6.06 10.92
C GLY A 21 19.86 -4.86 11.05
N CYS A 22 18.60 -5.10 10.80
CA CYS A 22 17.51 -4.13 10.80
C CYS A 22 16.50 -4.48 11.89
N THR A 23 16.02 -3.47 12.60
CA THR A 23 14.87 -3.58 13.51
C THR A 23 13.87 -2.48 13.16
N ALA A 24 12.67 -2.87 12.72
CA ALA A 24 11.70 -1.92 12.19
C ALA A 24 10.25 -2.42 12.31
N THR A 25 9.30 -1.50 12.16
CA THR A 25 7.91 -1.83 11.86
C THR A 25 7.74 -2.05 10.36
N LEU A 26 6.84 -2.96 10.01
CA LEU A 26 6.52 -3.30 8.62
C LEU A 26 5.01 -3.13 8.42
N VAL A 27 4.62 -2.50 7.32
CA VAL A 27 3.22 -2.39 6.89
C VAL A 27 3.10 -2.69 5.40
N ALA A 28 2.00 -3.32 5.01
CA ALA A 28 1.68 -3.51 3.61
C ALA A 28 1.14 -2.19 3.04
N TYR A 29 1.84 -1.63 2.07
CA TYR A 29 1.40 -0.47 1.32
C TYR A 29 0.93 -0.93 -0.05
N TRP A 30 -0.09 -0.26 -0.58
CA TRP A 30 -0.72 -0.60 -1.84
C TRP A 30 -0.70 0.63 -2.74
N GLU A 31 -0.59 0.46 -4.04
CA GLU A 31 -0.84 1.51 -5.03
C GLU A 31 -1.65 0.93 -6.18
N VAL A 32 -2.49 1.75 -6.80
CA VAL A 32 -3.19 1.39 -8.03
C VAL A 32 -2.69 2.24 -9.19
N TYR A 33 -2.97 1.80 -10.42
CA TYR A 33 -2.60 2.58 -11.60
C TYR A 33 -3.12 4.01 -11.51
N LEU A 34 -2.28 4.97 -11.91
CA LEU A 34 -2.58 6.41 -11.90
C LEU A 34 -2.76 7.02 -10.49
N ASP A 35 -2.38 6.32 -9.42
CA ASP A 35 -2.26 6.92 -8.07
C ASP A 35 -1.46 8.24 -8.04
N PRO A 36 -0.38 8.43 -8.83
CA PRO A 36 0.37 9.70 -8.88
C PRO A 36 -0.43 10.93 -9.30
N ILE A 37 -1.65 10.80 -9.83
CA ILE A 37 -2.53 11.97 -10.10
C ILE A 37 -2.77 12.82 -8.84
N SER A 38 -2.64 12.21 -7.65
CA SER A 38 -2.74 12.94 -6.39
C SER A 38 -1.59 13.90 -6.13
N ASP A 39 -0.44 13.74 -6.80
CA ASP A 39 0.74 14.59 -6.57
C ASP A 39 0.52 16.02 -7.13
N ASP A 40 -0.46 16.19 -8.02
CA ASP A 40 -0.82 17.47 -8.65
C ASP A 40 -1.80 18.33 -7.83
N PHE A 41 -2.29 17.81 -6.70
CA PHE A 41 -3.32 18.47 -5.90
C PHE A 41 -3.09 18.33 -4.40
N THR A 42 -3.65 19.25 -3.65
CA THR A 42 -3.82 19.14 -2.20
C THR A 42 -5.29 18.90 -1.84
N PRO A 43 -5.58 18.36 -0.63
CA PRO A 43 -6.94 18.20 -0.15
C PRO A 43 -7.73 19.51 0.00
N ASP A 44 -7.04 20.66 0.06
CA ASP A 44 -7.67 21.98 0.09
C ASP A 44 -8.07 22.47 -1.31
N GLU A 45 -7.46 21.93 -2.38
CA GLU A 45 -7.74 22.27 -3.77
C GLU A 45 -8.77 21.35 -4.42
N ILE A 46 -8.80 20.07 -4.04
CA ILE A 46 -9.72 19.08 -4.59
C ILE A 46 -10.20 18.09 -3.53
N SER A 47 -11.52 17.87 -3.50
CA SER A 47 -12.10 16.85 -2.63
C SER A 47 -11.74 15.44 -3.11
N ALA A 48 -11.75 14.48 -2.19
CA ALA A 48 -11.51 13.07 -2.51
C ALA A 48 -12.44 12.54 -3.61
N ALA A 49 -13.73 12.89 -3.56
CA ALA A 49 -14.72 12.46 -4.55
C ALA A 49 -14.45 13.06 -5.95
N GLN A 50 -14.04 14.33 -6.02
CA GLN A 50 -13.68 14.96 -7.29
C GLN A 50 -12.41 14.34 -7.89
N LEU A 51 -11.39 14.08 -7.06
CA LEU A 51 -10.16 13.44 -7.52
C LEU A 51 -10.39 11.98 -7.95
N LEU A 52 -11.24 11.24 -7.22
CA LEU A 52 -11.67 9.89 -7.61
C LEU A 52 -12.34 9.89 -8.99
N SER A 53 -13.23 10.84 -9.27
CA SER A 53 -13.88 10.95 -10.58
C SER A 53 -12.87 11.22 -11.71
N ARG A 54 -11.87 12.09 -11.47
CA ARG A 54 -10.79 12.33 -12.44
C ARG A 54 -9.94 11.09 -12.67
N TRP A 55 -9.54 10.42 -11.60
CA TRP A 55 -8.78 9.18 -11.65
C TRP A 55 -9.54 8.08 -12.41
N ALA A 56 -10.82 7.89 -12.12
CA ALA A 56 -11.67 6.90 -12.77
C ALA A 56 -11.73 7.10 -14.30
N ASN A 57 -11.80 8.35 -14.76
CA ASN A 57 -11.78 8.65 -16.19
C ASN A 57 -10.44 8.26 -16.83
N GLY A 58 -9.31 8.60 -16.20
CA GLY A 58 -7.99 8.24 -16.73
C GLY A 58 -7.70 6.73 -16.70
N VAL A 59 -8.21 6.02 -15.69
CA VAL A 59 -8.10 4.56 -15.59
C VAL A 59 -8.83 3.85 -16.72
N ARG A 60 -10.05 4.28 -17.06
CA ARG A 60 -10.86 3.65 -18.12
C ARG A 60 -10.20 3.68 -19.49
N GLU A 61 -9.41 4.71 -19.77
CA GLU A 61 -8.63 4.78 -21.00
C GLU A 61 -7.60 3.64 -21.11
N LYS A 62 -7.07 3.18 -19.97
CA LYS A 62 -6.05 2.13 -19.90
C LYS A 62 -6.63 0.73 -19.66
N TYR A 63 -7.67 0.60 -18.84
CA TYR A 63 -8.27 -0.67 -18.40
C TYR A 63 -9.74 -0.74 -18.82
N PRO A 64 -10.04 -1.17 -20.06
CA PRO A 64 -11.41 -1.22 -20.57
C PRO A 64 -12.30 -2.28 -19.89
N ASP A 65 -11.70 -3.26 -19.20
CA ASP A 65 -12.39 -4.24 -18.36
C ASP A 65 -12.64 -3.73 -16.93
N GLU A 66 -12.18 -2.51 -16.63
CA GLU A 66 -12.32 -1.85 -15.34
C GLU A 66 -11.71 -2.62 -14.16
N LEU A 67 -10.79 -3.54 -14.43
CA LEU A 67 -10.00 -4.28 -13.44
C LEU A 67 -8.62 -3.64 -13.31
N ILE A 68 -8.43 -2.90 -12.21
CA ILE A 68 -7.20 -2.13 -11.99
C ILE A 68 -6.24 -2.97 -11.17
N PRO A 69 -5.00 -3.21 -11.65
CA PRO A 69 -3.99 -3.91 -10.90
C PRO A 69 -3.59 -3.14 -9.63
N ILE A 70 -3.34 -3.87 -8.55
CA ILE A 70 -2.84 -3.35 -7.29
C ILE A 70 -1.38 -3.78 -7.14
N SER A 71 -0.48 -2.80 -7.10
CA SER A 71 0.92 -3.03 -6.75
C SER A 71 1.08 -2.98 -5.24
N TRP A 72 1.77 -3.97 -4.69
CA TRP A 72 2.00 -4.10 -3.25
C TRP A 72 3.45 -3.84 -2.91
N PHE A 73 3.65 -3.13 -1.80
CA PHE A 73 4.96 -2.77 -1.25
C PHE A 73 5.02 -3.03 0.24
N VAL A 74 6.21 -3.37 0.75
CA VAL A 74 6.53 -3.36 2.17
C VAL A 74 7.09 -1.98 2.47
N ARG A 75 6.36 -1.21 3.28
CA ARG A 75 6.92 0.01 3.86
C ARG A 75 7.58 -0.33 5.19
N VAL A 76 8.88 -0.04 5.27
CA VAL A 76 9.73 -0.26 6.42
C VAL A 76 9.94 1.06 7.14
N ASP A 77 9.64 1.09 8.44
CA ASP A 77 9.92 2.25 9.29
C ASP A 77 10.60 1.81 10.59
N GLY A 78 11.92 2.02 10.62
CA GLY A 78 12.79 1.83 11.77
C GLY A 78 13.76 3.01 11.92
N GLU A 79 14.48 3.04 13.04
CA GLU A 79 15.43 4.13 13.33
C GLU A 79 16.59 4.17 12.33
N ASN A 80 17.13 2.99 12.00
CA ASN A 80 18.30 2.83 11.12
C ASN A 80 17.96 2.32 9.72
N VAL A 81 16.68 2.13 9.42
CA VAL A 81 16.22 1.65 8.11
C VAL A 81 14.86 2.25 7.78
N LYS A 82 14.78 2.90 6.62
CA LYS A 82 13.54 3.38 6.01
C LYS A 82 13.59 3.04 4.54
N THR A 83 12.77 2.09 4.13
CA THR A 83 12.72 1.65 2.73
C THR A 83 11.31 1.29 2.32
N PHE A 84 11.13 1.17 1.01
CA PHE A 84 9.88 0.90 0.33
C PHE A 84 10.18 -0.07 -0.82
N GLU A 85 9.91 -1.35 -0.59
CA GLU A 85 10.26 -2.43 -1.53
C GLU A 85 9.00 -3.15 -2.00
N TYR A 86 9.03 -3.83 -3.13
CA TYR A 86 7.91 -4.67 -3.54
C TYR A 86 7.61 -5.77 -2.52
N MET A 87 6.32 -6.05 -2.33
CA MET A 87 5.92 -7.20 -1.51
C MET A 87 6.25 -8.52 -2.20
N PRO A 88 6.73 -9.51 -1.43
CA PRO A 88 6.85 -10.86 -1.93
C PRO A 88 5.45 -11.45 -2.15
N PHE A 89 5.37 -12.41 -3.08
CA PHE A 89 4.17 -13.21 -3.37
C PHE A 89 2.95 -12.42 -3.90
N GLN A 90 3.10 -11.15 -4.25
CA GLN A 90 2.05 -10.42 -4.94
C GLN A 90 1.84 -10.98 -6.35
N PHE A 91 0.65 -10.76 -6.91
CA PHE A 91 0.36 -11.15 -8.28
C PHE A 91 1.19 -10.31 -9.27
N GLU A 92 1.88 -10.96 -10.19
CA GLU A 92 2.74 -10.29 -11.16
C GLU A 92 1.90 -9.79 -12.35
N HIS A 93 1.45 -8.53 -12.27
CA HIS A 93 0.68 -7.90 -13.34
C HIS A 93 1.54 -7.57 -14.58
N PHE A 94 2.81 -7.27 -14.35
CA PHE A 94 3.77 -6.90 -15.38
C PHE A 94 5.09 -7.62 -15.12
N PRO A 95 5.43 -8.64 -15.91
CA PRO A 95 6.69 -9.35 -15.72
C PRO A 95 7.85 -8.40 -16.01
N LEU A 96 8.64 -8.10 -14.97
CA LEU A 96 9.86 -7.31 -15.10
C LEU A 96 11.05 -8.27 -15.03
N PRO A 97 11.98 -8.26 -16.00
CA PRO A 97 13.05 -9.27 -16.12
C PRO A 97 13.93 -9.43 -14.88
N ASP A 98 13.98 -8.42 -14.00
CA ASP A 98 14.82 -8.39 -12.80
C ASP A 98 14.04 -7.84 -11.58
N HIS A 99 12.78 -8.24 -11.42
CA HIS A 99 11.96 -7.77 -10.31
C HIS A 99 12.52 -8.21 -8.95
N GLU A 100 13.09 -7.27 -8.20
CA GLU A 100 13.49 -7.49 -6.81
C GLU A 100 12.33 -7.18 -5.87
N ASP A 101 12.05 -8.11 -4.95
CA ASP A 101 11.11 -7.89 -3.86
C ASP A 101 11.84 -7.82 -2.51
N PHE A 102 11.08 -7.61 -1.45
CA PHE A 102 11.62 -7.56 -0.10
C PHE A 102 12.48 -8.79 0.26
N LEU A 103 12.10 -10.00 -0.14
CA LEU A 103 12.82 -11.23 0.22
C LEU A 103 14.06 -11.49 -0.64
N THR A 104 14.13 -10.88 -1.82
CA THR A 104 15.38 -10.78 -2.61
C THR A 104 16.41 -9.93 -1.87
N LEU A 105 15.98 -8.82 -1.25
CA LEU A 105 16.88 -7.84 -0.62
C LEU A 105 17.16 -8.13 0.86
N PHE A 106 16.21 -8.72 1.57
CA PHE A 106 16.24 -8.93 3.01
C PHE A 106 15.94 -10.36 3.42
N THR A 107 16.38 -10.75 4.61
CA THR A 107 16.00 -12.03 5.21
C THR A 107 14.54 -12.02 5.67
N TRP A 108 14.00 -13.20 5.97
CA TRP A 108 12.63 -13.32 6.45
C TRP A 108 12.49 -12.62 7.81
N PRO A 109 11.56 -11.66 7.98
CA PRO A 109 11.43 -10.94 9.23
C PRO A 109 10.98 -11.84 10.39
N VAL A 110 11.63 -11.69 11.55
CA VAL A 110 11.30 -12.42 12.77
C VAL A 110 10.79 -11.44 13.82
N ASN A 111 9.65 -11.76 14.41
CA ASN A 111 9.02 -10.89 15.40
C ASN A 111 9.88 -10.78 16.65
N VAL A 112 10.19 -9.54 17.08
CA VAL A 112 11.10 -9.30 18.22
C VAL A 112 10.58 -9.91 19.53
N LYS A 113 9.25 -9.94 19.72
CA LYS A 113 8.65 -10.42 20.98
C LYS A 113 8.46 -11.94 21.01
N THR A 114 8.07 -12.52 19.88
CA THR A 114 7.65 -13.94 19.83
C THR A 114 8.68 -14.86 19.20
N GLY A 115 9.70 -14.33 18.51
CA GLY A 115 10.66 -15.12 17.74
C GLY A 115 10.04 -15.84 16.53
N ARG A 116 8.76 -15.57 16.21
CA ARG A 116 8.08 -16.22 15.08
C ARG A 116 8.38 -15.49 13.77
N PRO A 117 8.56 -16.21 12.65
CA PRO A 117 8.62 -15.60 11.33
C PRO A 117 7.33 -14.82 11.01
N LEU A 118 7.46 -13.75 10.24
CA LEU A 118 6.33 -12.96 9.75
C LEU A 118 5.40 -13.83 8.89
N ASN A 119 4.10 -13.78 9.19
CA ASN A 119 3.06 -14.20 8.26
C ASN A 119 2.67 -13.00 7.39
N TRP A 120 3.03 -13.04 6.11
CA TRP A 120 2.76 -11.94 5.17
C TRP A 120 1.27 -11.63 4.99
N MET A 121 0.40 -12.63 5.15
CA MET A 121 -1.06 -12.47 5.05
C MET A 121 -1.67 -11.70 6.23
N GLU A 122 -0.93 -11.56 7.32
CA GLU A 122 -1.34 -10.84 8.53
C GLU A 122 -0.71 -9.45 8.64
N LEU A 123 0.08 -9.04 7.64
CA LEU A 123 0.70 -7.72 7.66
C LEU A 123 -0.39 -6.65 7.59
N PRO A 124 -0.36 -5.63 8.48
CA PRO A 124 -1.39 -4.60 8.47
C PRO A 124 -1.30 -3.79 7.18
N VAL A 125 -2.43 -3.70 6.46
CA VAL A 125 -2.58 -2.85 5.28
C VAL A 125 -2.69 -1.40 5.71
N ALA A 126 -1.80 -0.56 5.18
CA ALA A 126 -1.69 0.86 5.50
C ALA A 126 -2.99 1.60 5.16
N ASP A 127 -3.46 2.38 6.13
CA ASP A 127 -4.52 3.36 5.91
C ASP A 127 -3.96 4.60 5.23
N LYS A 128 -4.58 4.97 4.12
CA LYS A 128 -4.28 6.19 3.38
C LYS A 128 -5.40 7.21 3.61
N LEU A 129 -5.05 8.49 3.76
CA LEU A 129 -5.99 9.58 4.02
C LEU A 129 -5.84 10.71 2.99
N TRP A 130 -6.95 11.41 2.74
CA TRP A 130 -6.99 12.58 1.87
C TRP A 130 -7.81 13.71 2.50
N ARG A 131 -7.15 14.50 3.36
CA ARG A 131 -7.78 15.57 4.14
C ARG A 131 -6.77 16.65 4.52
N PRO A 132 -7.19 17.85 4.97
CA PRO A 132 -6.26 18.92 5.33
C PRO A 132 -5.13 18.43 6.27
N GLY A 133 -3.89 18.67 5.87
CA GLY A 133 -2.69 18.20 6.59
C GLY A 133 -2.25 16.76 6.34
N ARG A 134 -2.96 15.96 5.52
CA ARG A 134 -2.51 14.62 5.08
C ARG A 134 -3.05 14.25 3.70
N SER A 135 -2.14 14.10 2.74
CA SER A 135 -2.42 13.83 1.32
C SER A 135 -1.67 12.58 0.86
N ASP A 136 -2.03 11.42 1.42
CA ASP A 136 -1.35 10.18 1.03
C ASP A 136 -1.70 9.83 -0.43
N LYS A 137 -0.70 9.40 -1.20
CA LYS A 137 -0.88 8.97 -2.59
C LYS A 137 -1.92 7.86 -2.70
N GLY A 138 -2.96 8.06 -3.52
CA GLY A 138 -4.11 7.14 -3.62
C GLY A 138 -5.10 7.19 -2.45
N GLY A 139 -4.87 8.06 -1.44
CA GLY A 139 -5.72 8.20 -0.27
C GLY A 139 -7.13 8.71 -0.56
N PHE A 140 -7.31 9.43 -1.67
CA PHE A 140 -8.62 9.91 -2.11
C PHE A 140 -9.59 8.77 -2.40
N ILE A 141 -9.10 7.59 -2.81
CA ILE A 141 -9.94 6.41 -3.05
C ILE A 141 -10.53 5.93 -1.73
N GLN A 142 -9.68 5.73 -0.72
CA GLN A 142 -10.10 5.27 0.60
C GLN A 142 -11.00 6.30 1.30
N GLU A 143 -10.68 7.59 1.20
CA GLU A 143 -11.48 8.66 1.80
C GLU A 143 -12.88 8.76 1.15
N ALA A 144 -12.96 8.67 -0.18
CA ALA A 144 -14.24 8.83 -0.89
C ALA A 144 -15.18 7.62 -0.77
N THR A 145 -14.62 6.41 -0.63
CA THR A 145 -15.39 5.16 -0.74
C THR A 145 -15.40 4.30 0.52
N GLY A 146 -14.54 4.61 1.49
CA GLY A 146 -14.26 3.74 2.63
C GLY A 146 -13.53 2.45 2.26
N TRP A 147 -13.22 2.23 0.98
CA TRP A 147 -12.58 1.01 0.52
C TRP A 147 -11.10 0.96 0.90
N LYS A 148 -10.66 -0.22 1.31
CA LYS A 148 -9.25 -0.58 1.49
C LYS A 148 -9.06 -2.00 0.96
N PRO A 149 -7.99 -2.29 0.19
CA PRO A 149 -7.79 -3.63 -0.32
C PRO A 149 -7.54 -4.63 0.82
N SER A 150 -7.94 -5.87 0.57
CA SER A 150 -7.49 -7.00 1.40
C SER A 150 -6.02 -7.33 1.07
N MET A 151 -5.29 -7.90 2.03
CA MET A 151 -3.88 -8.25 1.87
C MET A 151 -3.64 -9.09 0.61
N LEU A 152 -2.76 -8.62 -0.27
CA LEU A 152 -2.39 -9.24 -1.56
C LEU A 152 -3.56 -9.40 -2.54
N GLN A 153 -4.63 -8.62 -2.37
CA GLN A 153 -5.67 -8.49 -3.39
C GLN A 153 -5.03 -8.02 -4.70
N PRO A 154 -5.21 -8.73 -5.83
CA PRO A 154 -4.48 -8.41 -7.07
C PRO A 154 -5.14 -7.26 -7.83
N HIS A 155 -6.47 -7.13 -7.78
CA HIS A 155 -7.18 -6.12 -8.56
C HIS A 155 -8.26 -5.45 -7.74
N VAL A 156 -8.57 -4.20 -8.07
CA VAL A 156 -9.82 -3.54 -7.67
C VAL A 156 -10.72 -3.36 -8.88
N TYR A 157 -12.02 -3.56 -8.70
CA TYR A 157 -13.01 -3.38 -9.76
C TYR A 157 -13.64 -1.99 -9.65
N LEU A 158 -13.41 -1.12 -10.64
CA LEU A 158 -13.78 0.30 -10.58
C LEU A 158 -15.28 0.53 -10.31
N PRO A 159 -16.24 -0.17 -10.95
CA PRO A 159 -17.67 0.01 -10.67
C PRO A 159 -18.06 -0.27 -9.21
N SER A 160 -17.28 -1.08 -8.48
CA SER A 160 -17.53 -1.30 -7.05
C SER A 160 -17.13 -0.09 -6.21
N LEU A 161 -16.04 0.60 -6.58
CA LEU A 161 -15.61 1.84 -5.93
C LEU A 161 -16.62 2.97 -6.17
N GLU A 162 -17.05 3.15 -7.42
CA GLU A 162 -17.99 4.22 -7.78
C GLU A 162 -19.36 4.07 -7.09
N LYS A 163 -19.83 2.83 -6.90
CA LYS A 163 -21.06 2.57 -6.14
C LYS A 163 -20.93 2.84 -4.64
N ALA A 164 -19.70 2.82 -4.11
CA ALA A 164 -19.42 3.00 -2.69
C ALA A 164 -19.16 4.46 -2.29
N VAL A 165 -19.12 5.40 -3.25
CA VAL A 165 -18.86 6.82 -2.96
C VAL A 165 -19.89 7.36 -1.98
N HIS A 166 -19.41 7.88 -0.85
CA HIS A 166 -20.24 8.53 0.14
C HIS A 166 -20.81 9.84 -0.44
N ARG A 167 -22.13 10.00 -0.38
CA ARG A 167 -22.83 11.22 -0.79
C ARG A 167 -22.87 12.24 0.34
#